data_AF-A0AAD6XXQ8-F1
#
_entry.id   AF-A0AAD6XXQ8-F1
#
_cell.length_a   1.000
_cell.length_b   1.000
_cell.length_c   1.000
_cell.angle_alpha   90.00
_cell.angle_beta   90.00
_cell.angle_gamma   90.00
#
_symmetry.space_group_name_H-M   'P 1'
#
loop_
_entity.id
_entity.type
_entity.pdbx_description
1 polymer ?
#
loop_
_entity_poly.entity_id
_entity_poly.type
_entity_poly.pdbx_seq_one_letter_code
_entity_poly.pdbx_strand_id
1 'polypeptide(L)'
;MSAYTAPSERPTLPSLHTLNLLPPSYHRRASTYDSLCQTPHTFRRASTASSSRTPSPTPSDASSNLSGGSSPSSAVSPKLTLVPSAFDEADAVLVVPPPGHGAAGSKPLLLTGAALAHLRHPQRQIAKGTRLHPYRFARRPSTPFA
;
A
#
# COMPACT_ATOMS: atom_id res chain seq x y z
N MET A 1 10.75 11.20 55.05
CA MET A 1 11.84 10.59 54.28
C MET A 1 11.27 10.17 52.93
N SER A 2 11.46 10.97 51.88
CA SER A 2 10.90 10.69 50.54
C SER A 2 11.92 9.91 49.71
N ALA A 3 11.54 8.72 49.25
CA ALA A 3 12.33 7.89 48.37
C ALA A 3 12.12 8.34 46.91
N TYR A 4 13.21 8.69 46.22
CA TYR A 4 13.19 8.99 44.79
C TYR A 4 13.42 7.71 44.00
N THR A 5 12.42 7.27 43.26
CA THR A 5 12.49 6.10 42.37
C THR A 5 13.20 6.51 41.08
N ALA A 6 14.31 5.83 40.75
CA ALA A 6 15.09 6.10 39.55
C ALA A 6 14.31 5.71 38.26
N PRO A 7 14.47 6.47 37.16
CA PRO A 7 13.79 6.18 35.90
C PRO A 7 14.37 4.90 35.26
N SER A 8 13.49 3.96 34.93
CA SER A 8 13.83 2.74 34.21
C SER A 8 14.42 3.06 32.83
N GLU A 9 15.62 2.54 32.57
CA GLU A 9 16.29 2.68 31.27
C GLU A 9 15.42 2.09 30.15
N ARG A 10 15.16 2.91 29.13
CA ARG A 10 14.44 2.46 27.94
C ARG A 10 15.35 1.54 27.12
N PRO A 11 14.89 0.35 26.72
CA PRO A 11 15.64 -0.50 25.80
C PRO A 11 15.87 0.27 24.49
N THR A 12 17.13 0.48 24.13
CA THR A 12 17.52 1.13 22.89
C THR A 12 17.58 0.09 21.78
N LEU A 13 16.95 0.40 20.63
CA LEU A 13 17.00 -0.48 19.47
C LEU A 13 18.43 -0.53 18.92
N PRO A 14 18.90 -1.71 18.45
CA PRO A 14 20.21 -1.84 17.85
C PRO A 14 20.33 -0.97 16.59
N SER A 15 21.54 -0.47 16.34
CA SER A 15 21.87 0.36 15.18
C SER A 15 21.53 -0.35 13.86
N LEU A 16 21.09 0.40 12.84
CA LEU A 16 20.81 -0.14 11.50
C LEU A 16 22.04 -0.82 10.86
N HIS A 17 23.25 -0.45 11.29
CA HIS A 17 24.51 -0.98 10.78
C HIS A 17 24.72 -2.46 11.15
N THR A 18 24.08 -2.93 12.22
CA THR A 18 24.12 -4.34 12.64
C THR A 18 23.25 -5.25 11.77
N LEU A 19 22.36 -4.72 10.93
CA LEU A 19 21.39 -5.53 10.20
C LEU A 19 21.90 -6.10 8.87
N ASN A 20 23.14 -5.80 8.43
CA ASN A 20 23.75 -6.35 7.20
C ASN A 20 22.80 -6.39 5.98
N LEU A 21 21.89 -5.41 5.85
CA LEU A 21 20.87 -5.38 4.79
C LEU A 21 21.39 -4.82 3.46
N LEU A 22 22.65 -4.40 3.41
CA LEU A 22 23.28 -3.89 2.20
C LEU A 22 24.06 -5.01 1.53
N PRO A 23 23.77 -5.33 0.25
CA PRO A 23 24.58 -6.28 -0.50
C PRO A 23 26.03 -5.81 -0.59
N PRO A 24 27.03 -6.69 -0.36
CA PRO A 24 28.45 -6.36 -0.39
C PRO A 24 28.92 -6.23 -1.83
N SER A 25 28.54 -5.16 -2.52
CA SER A 25 28.91 -5.03 -3.93
C SER A 25 29.05 -3.61 -4.44
N TYR A 26 29.62 -2.68 -3.66
CA TYR A 26 30.34 -1.52 -4.22
C TYR A 26 31.47 -1.07 -3.30
N HIS A 27 32.51 -1.90 -3.12
CA HIS A 27 33.83 -1.39 -2.75
C HIS A 27 34.43 -0.63 -3.95
N ARG A 28 33.94 0.58 -4.19
CA ARG A 28 34.59 1.52 -5.10
C ARG A 28 35.78 2.11 -4.35
N ARG A 29 36.96 1.54 -4.58
CA ARG A 29 38.24 2.19 -4.29
C ARG A 29 38.32 3.53 -5.04
N ALA A 30 39.14 4.42 -4.47
CA ALA A 30 39.61 5.72 -4.95
C ALA A 30 38.85 6.90 -4.32
N SER A 31 39.48 7.93 -3.80
CA SER A 31 40.90 8.25 -3.58
C SER A 31 40.89 9.45 -2.65
N THR A 32 41.81 9.50 -1.69
CA THR A 32 42.23 10.72 -1.01
C THR A 32 42.58 11.80 -2.04
N TYR A 33 41.90 12.95 -1.98
CA TYR A 33 42.45 14.27 -2.26
C TYR A 33 41.62 15.32 -1.53
N ASP A 34 42.31 16.08 -0.69
CA ASP A 34 41.88 17.37 -0.16
C ASP A 34 41.37 18.30 -1.27
N SER A 35 40.28 19.02 -1.00
CA SER A 35 40.18 20.44 -1.35
C SER A 35 38.92 21.06 -0.77
N LEU A 36 39.16 21.95 0.19
CA LEU A 36 38.28 23.04 0.61
C LEU A 36 37.79 23.82 -0.62
N CYS A 37 36.48 24.01 -0.76
CA CYS A 37 35.86 25.24 -1.27
C CYS A 37 34.34 25.17 -1.24
N GLN A 38 33.76 26.21 -0.63
CA GLN A 38 32.34 26.54 -0.58
C GLN A 38 31.75 26.77 -1.98
N THR A 39 30.45 26.54 -2.14
CA THR A 39 29.48 27.54 -2.68
C THR A 39 28.05 26.96 -2.64
N PRO A 40 27.02 27.76 -2.32
CA PRO A 40 25.63 27.36 -2.41
C PRO A 40 25.04 27.79 -3.75
N HIS A 41 24.65 26.83 -4.59
CA HIS A 41 23.81 27.11 -5.77
C HIS A 41 22.61 26.17 -5.82
N THR A 42 21.46 26.77 -5.52
CA THR A 42 20.12 26.34 -5.89
C THR A 42 20.05 26.10 -7.40
N PHE A 43 19.68 24.89 -7.84
CA PHE A 43 18.86 24.71 -9.06
C PHE A 43 18.06 23.41 -8.98
N ARG A 44 16.76 23.56 -9.26
CA ARG A 44 15.77 22.50 -9.46
C ARG A 44 16.26 21.52 -10.54
N ARG A 45 16.04 20.21 -10.32
CA ARG A 45 15.83 19.29 -11.45
C ARG A 45 14.88 18.17 -11.07
N ALA A 46 13.80 18.07 -11.84
CA ALA A 46 12.77 17.06 -11.77
C ALA A 46 13.26 15.71 -12.33
N SER A 47 12.67 14.66 -11.76
CA SER A 47 12.33 13.35 -12.34
C SER A 47 13.40 12.57 -13.11
N THR A 48 13.90 11.51 -12.47
CA THR A 48 14.30 10.27 -13.16
C THR A 48 13.53 9.11 -12.56
N ALA A 49 12.78 8.43 -13.42
CA ALA A 49 11.97 7.27 -13.11
C ALA A 49 12.84 6.11 -12.62
N SER A 50 12.70 5.73 -11.35
CA SER A 50 13.14 4.42 -10.86
C SER A 50 11.98 3.45 -10.97
N SER A 51 11.86 2.80 -12.13
CA SER A 51 11.01 1.62 -12.30
C SER A 51 11.62 0.45 -11.52
N SER A 52 11.36 0.40 -10.22
CA SER A 52 11.66 -0.78 -9.40
C SER A 52 10.51 -1.77 -9.54
N ARG A 53 10.62 -2.66 -10.53
CA ARG A 53 9.75 -3.84 -10.65
C ARG A 53 10.13 -4.84 -9.56
N THR A 54 9.50 -4.76 -8.40
CA THR A 54 9.49 -5.87 -7.44
C THR A 54 8.62 -7.00 -8.00
N PRO A 55 9.08 -8.26 -8.05
CA PRO A 55 8.22 -9.38 -8.42
C PRO A 55 7.06 -9.50 -7.42
N SER A 56 5.86 -9.65 -7.96
CA SER A 56 4.59 -9.73 -7.24
C SER A 56 4.62 -10.81 -6.15
N PRO A 57 4.04 -10.58 -4.97
CA PRO A 57 3.80 -11.65 -4.01
C PRO A 57 2.78 -12.62 -4.59
N THR A 58 3.12 -13.91 -4.55
CA THR A 58 2.26 -15.04 -4.90
C THR A 58 0.96 -14.98 -4.09
N PRO A 59 -0.23 -15.10 -4.70
CA PRO A 59 -1.47 -15.18 -3.93
C PRO A 59 -1.50 -16.54 -3.19
N SER A 60 -1.46 -16.51 -1.87
CA SER A 60 -1.78 -17.69 -1.07
C SER A 60 -3.27 -17.97 -1.16
N ASP A 61 -3.62 -19.15 -1.69
CA ASP A 61 -4.97 -19.71 -1.68
C ASP A 61 -5.46 -19.82 -0.22
N ALA A 62 -6.29 -18.87 0.20
CA ALA A 62 -7.07 -19.02 1.41
C ALA A 62 -8.34 -19.80 1.05
N SER A 63 -8.27 -21.13 1.17
CA SER A 63 -9.44 -22.01 1.10
C SER A 63 -10.35 -21.72 2.30
N SER A 64 -11.26 -20.76 2.16
CA SER A 64 -12.37 -20.59 3.09
C SER A 64 -13.43 -21.64 2.77
N ASN A 65 -13.46 -22.72 3.56
CA ASN A 65 -14.57 -23.66 3.60
C ASN A 65 -15.86 -22.91 3.97
N LEU A 66 -16.68 -22.60 2.98
CA LEU A 66 -18.03 -22.10 3.15
C LEU A 66 -18.95 -23.29 3.39
N SER A 67 -19.17 -23.62 4.65
CA SER A 67 -20.22 -24.55 5.05
C SER A 67 -21.58 -23.86 4.93
N GLY A 68 -22.38 -24.32 3.97
CA GLY A 68 -23.83 -24.50 4.14
C GLY A 68 -24.73 -23.28 4.08
N GLY A 69 -25.17 -22.93 2.88
CA GLY A 69 -26.38 -22.14 2.63
C GLY A 69 -26.96 -22.52 1.27
N SER A 70 -28.06 -23.28 1.30
CA SER A 70 -28.70 -23.97 0.17
C SER A 70 -29.19 -23.03 -0.96
N SER A 71 -29.05 -23.50 -2.21
CA SER A 71 -29.39 -22.87 -3.51
C SER A 71 -30.82 -22.32 -3.65
N PRO A 72 -31.11 -21.44 -4.64
CA PRO A 72 -31.31 -21.89 -6.03
C PRO A 72 -30.74 -20.96 -7.14
N SER A 73 -30.55 -21.55 -8.32
CA SER A 73 -30.15 -20.95 -9.60
C SER A 73 -28.65 -20.72 -9.82
N SER A 74 -28.07 -21.60 -10.66
CA SER A 74 -26.78 -21.41 -11.35
C SER A 74 -26.84 -20.23 -12.33
N ALA A 75 -27.12 -19.02 -11.85
CA ALA A 75 -26.80 -17.81 -12.60
C ALA A 75 -25.29 -17.63 -12.49
N VAL A 76 -24.57 -17.83 -13.59
CA VAL A 76 -23.13 -17.53 -13.68
C VAL A 76 -22.96 -16.08 -13.26
N SER A 77 -22.42 -15.85 -12.07
CA SER A 77 -22.15 -14.50 -11.60
C SER A 77 -21.16 -13.87 -12.59
N PRO A 78 -21.45 -12.66 -13.10
CA PRO A 78 -20.59 -12.04 -14.09
C PRO A 78 -19.19 -11.89 -13.49
N LYS A 79 -18.19 -12.48 -14.13
CA LYS A 79 -16.80 -12.38 -13.68
C LYS A 79 -16.32 -10.95 -13.90
N LEU A 80 -16.36 -10.16 -12.84
CA LEU A 80 -15.85 -8.79 -12.84
C LEU A 80 -14.32 -8.81 -12.87
N THR A 81 -13.75 -7.98 -13.73
CA THR A 81 -12.30 -7.78 -13.79
C THR A 81 -12.00 -6.35 -13.40
N LEU A 82 -11.15 -6.18 -12.38
CA LEU A 82 -10.74 -4.88 -11.87
C LEU A 82 -9.38 -4.54 -12.43
N VAL A 83 -9.24 -3.33 -12.97
CA VAL A 83 -7.98 -2.81 -13.50
C VAL A 83 -7.57 -1.61 -12.65
N PRO A 84 -6.32 -1.57 -12.12
CA PRO A 84 -5.84 -0.39 -11.42
C PRO A 84 -6.00 0.87 -12.26
N SER A 85 -6.46 1.96 -11.66
CA SER A 85 -6.72 3.23 -12.36
C SER A 85 -6.37 4.44 -11.50
N ALA A 86 -6.45 5.64 -12.09
CA ALA A 86 -6.48 6.87 -11.31
C ALA A 86 -7.78 6.97 -10.50
N PHE A 87 -7.78 7.79 -9.44
CA PHE A 87 -8.93 7.94 -8.54
C PHE A 87 -10.13 8.64 -9.20
N ASP A 88 -9.86 9.55 -10.14
CA ASP A 88 -10.90 10.30 -10.87
C ASP A 88 -11.69 9.38 -11.82
N GLU A 89 -11.01 8.43 -12.45
CA GLU A 89 -11.58 7.46 -13.40
C GLU A 89 -12.07 6.16 -12.74
N ALA A 90 -11.94 6.02 -11.42
CA ALA A 90 -12.24 4.78 -10.72
C ALA A 90 -13.75 4.52 -10.61
N ASP A 91 -14.18 3.33 -11.03
CA ASP A 91 -15.54 2.82 -10.80
C ASP A 91 -15.68 2.10 -9.44
N ALA A 92 -14.54 1.71 -8.85
CA ALA A 92 -14.44 0.98 -7.60
C ALA A 92 -13.22 1.44 -6.79
N VAL A 93 -13.31 1.44 -5.45
CA VAL A 93 -12.17 1.69 -4.57
C VAL A 93 -12.12 0.60 -3.50
N LEU A 94 -10.98 -0.07 -3.39
CA LEU A 94 -10.71 -1.02 -2.31
C LEU A 94 -10.14 -0.25 -1.11
N VAL A 95 -10.86 -0.32 0.00
CA VAL A 95 -10.52 0.30 1.28
C VAL A 95 -9.84 -0.75 2.15
N VAL A 96 -8.56 -0.52 2.47
CA VAL A 96 -7.77 -1.40 3.33
C VAL A 96 -7.54 -0.69 4.65
N PRO A 97 -8.11 -1.18 5.76
CA PRO A 97 -7.93 -0.57 7.08
C PRO A 97 -6.47 -0.67 7.54
N PRO A 98 -6.02 0.23 8.44
CA PRO A 98 -4.68 0.17 9.00
C PRO A 98 -4.49 -1.10 9.83
N PRO A 99 -3.28 -1.70 9.82
CA PRO A 99 -2.99 -2.83 10.69
C PRO A 99 -3.05 -2.40 12.17
N GLY A 100 -3.70 -3.19 13.02
CA GLY A 100 -3.72 -2.98 14.47
C GLY A 100 -4.86 -2.12 15.03
N HIS A 101 -5.76 -1.56 14.21
CA HIS A 101 -6.98 -0.92 14.72
C HIS A 101 -8.07 -1.96 15.02
N GLY A 102 -8.05 -2.48 16.25
CA GLY A 102 -9.22 -2.81 17.08
C GLY A 102 -10.12 -4.00 16.71
N ALA A 103 -10.10 -4.50 15.48
CA ALA A 103 -10.80 -5.73 15.12
C ALA A 103 -9.78 -6.71 14.55
N ALA A 104 -9.52 -7.80 15.27
CA ALA A 104 -8.71 -8.90 14.77
C ALA A 104 -9.30 -9.35 13.40
N GLY A 105 -8.65 -8.97 12.30
CA GLY A 105 -9.06 -9.34 10.94
C GLY A 105 -10.05 -8.40 10.25
N SER A 106 -9.87 -7.08 10.32
CA SER A 106 -10.65 -6.15 9.49
C SER A 106 -10.39 -6.43 7.99
N LYS A 107 -11.41 -6.99 7.32
CA LYS A 107 -11.34 -7.36 5.91
C LYS A 107 -11.38 -6.10 5.04
N PRO A 108 -10.64 -6.07 3.93
CA PRO A 108 -10.73 -4.97 2.98
C PRO A 108 -12.15 -4.90 2.39
N LEU A 109 -12.62 -3.68 2.13
CA LEU A 109 -13.96 -3.41 1.63
C LEU A 109 -13.89 -2.83 0.22
N LEU A 110 -14.68 -3.36 -0.71
CA LEU A 110 -14.81 -2.82 -2.05
C LEU A 110 -16.01 -1.87 -2.10
N LEU A 111 -15.76 -0.58 -2.36
CA LEU A 111 -16.78 0.43 -2.53
C LEU A 111 -16.98 0.72 -4.01
N THR A 112 -18.24 0.75 -4.46
CA THR A 112 -18.61 0.94 -5.86
C THR A 112 -19.82 1.87 -5.97
N GLY A 113 -20.05 2.45 -7.15
CA GLY A 113 -21.26 3.24 -7.44
C GLY A 113 -21.43 4.42 -6.48
N ALA A 114 -22.65 4.61 -5.95
CA ALA A 114 -22.98 5.75 -5.08
C ALA A 114 -22.13 5.83 -3.80
N ALA A 115 -21.66 4.70 -3.27
CA ALA A 115 -20.80 4.68 -2.08
C ALA A 115 -19.46 5.40 -2.29
N LEU A 116 -18.98 5.49 -3.54
CA LEU A 116 -17.78 6.24 -3.90
C LEU A 116 -17.97 7.75 -3.83
N ALA A 117 -19.19 8.25 -4.03
CA ALA A 117 -19.46 9.68 -3.96
C ALA A 117 -19.00 10.24 -2.62
N HIS A 118 -19.27 9.51 -1.53
CA HIS A 118 -18.81 9.89 -0.19
C HIS A 118 -17.28 9.95 -0.09
N LEU A 119 -16.55 9.05 -0.75
CA LEU A 119 -15.08 9.03 -0.72
C LEU A 119 -14.43 10.20 -1.47
N ARG A 120 -15.13 10.79 -2.44
CA ARG A 120 -14.64 11.93 -3.23
C ARG A 120 -14.82 13.30 -2.55
N HIS A 121 -15.55 13.35 -1.44
CA HIS A 121 -15.79 14.60 -0.73
C HIS A 121 -14.54 15.03 0.06
N PRO A 122 -14.05 16.28 -0.12
CA PRO A 122 -12.82 16.74 0.53
C PRO A 122 -12.94 16.81 2.06
N GLN A 123 -14.17 16.94 2.59
CA GLN A 123 -14.43 17.02 4.02
C GLN A 123 -14.53 15.65 4.71
N ARG A 124 -14.58 14.54 3.95
CA ARG A 124 -14.73 13.23 4.56
C ARG A 124 -13.43 12.77 5.20
N GLN A 125 -13.49 12.54 6.51
CA GLN A 125 -12.37 11.98 7.24
C GLN A 125 -12.30 10.48 7.00
N ILE A 126 -11.17 10.04 6.45
CA ILE A 126 -10.81 8.63 6.37
C ILE A 126 -9.92 8.34 7.58
N ALA A 127 -10.13 7.22 8.27
CA ALA A 127 -9.32 6.86 9.42
C ALA A 127 -7.82 6.85 9.05
N LYS A 128 -6.99 7.43 9.91
CA LYS A 128 -5.55 7.57 9.68
C LYS A 128 -4.93 6.20 9.40
N GLY A 129 -4.16 6.10 8.31
CA GLY A 129 -3.51 4.86 7.90
C GLY A 129 -4.38 3.92 7.05
N THR A 130 -5.63 4.27 6.79
CA THR A 130 -6.43 3.57 5.77
C THR A 130 -5.81 3.79 4.39
N ARG A 131 -5.67 2.73 3.62
CA ARG A 131 -5.13 2.76 2.26
C ARG A 131 -6.29 2.60 1.28
N LEU A 132 -6.32 3.45 0.26
CA LEU A 132 -7.31 3.40 -0.81
C LEU A 132 -6.65 2.96 -2.10
N HIS A 133 -7.24 1.97 -2.75
CA HIS A 133 -6.77 1.47 -4.04
C HIS A 133 -7.87 1.65 -5.09
N PRO A 134 -7.75 2.66 -5.98
CA PRO A 134 -8.69 2.88 -7.06
C PRO A 134 -8.58 1.82 -8.17
N TYR A 135 -9.72 1.37 -8.66
CA TYR A 135 -9.87 0.43 -9.75
C TYR A 135 -11.03 0.85 -10.67
N ARG A 136 -10.95 0.44 -11.94
CA ARG A 136 -12.05 0.52 -12.90
C ARG A 136 -12.52 -0.87 -13.31
N PHE A 137 -13.78 -0.98 -13.74
CA PHE A 137 -14.27 -2.24 -14.30
C PHE A 137 -13.77 -2.41 -15.73
N ALA A 138 -13.07 -3.50 -16.01
CA ALA A 138 -12.77 -3.88 -17.38
C ALA A 138 -14.06 -4.35 -18.05
N ARG A 139 -14.64 -3.45 -18.86
CA ARG A 139 -15.75 -3.78 -19.75
C ARG A 139 -15.18 -4.61 -20.88
N ARG A 140 -15.52 -5.91 -20.91
CA ARG A 140 -15.30 -6.70 -22.12
C ARG A 140 -16.20 -6.10 -23.20
N PRO A 141 -15.70 -5.87 -24.42
CA PRO A 141 -16.58 -5.50 -25.52
C PRO A 141 -17.58 -6.64 -25.69
N SER A 142 -18.83 -6.41 -25.32
CA SER A 142 -19.91 -7.32 -25.65
C SER A 142 -20.06 -7.26 -27.16
N THR A 143 -19.59 -8.30 -27.86
CA THR A 143 -19.87 -8.43 -29.29
C THR A 143 -21.38 -8.40 -29.46
N PRO A 144 -21.95 -7.43 -30.19
CA PRO A 144 -23.37 -7.45 -30.48
C PRO A 144 -23.66 -8.77 -31.22
N PHE A 145 -24.62 -9.54 -30.72
CA PHE A 145 -25.16 -10.67 -31.46
C PHE A 145 -25.75 -10.10 -32.76
N ALA A 146 -25.17 -10.50 -33.88
CA ALA A 146 -25.67 -10.19 -35.22
C ALA A 146 -26.79 -11.17 -35.60
#